data_AF-A0A835GIX9-F1
#
_entry.id   AF-A0A835GIX9-F1
#
_cell.length_a   1.000
_cell.length_b   1.000
_cell.length_c   1.000
_cell.angle_alpha   90.00
_cell.angle_beta   90.00
_cell.angle_gamma   90.00
#
_symmetry.space_group_name_H-M   'P 1'
#
loop_
_entity.id
_entity.type
_entity.pdbx_description
1 polymer ?
#
loop_
_entity_poly.entity_id
_entity_poly.type
_entity_poly.pdbx_seq_one_letter_code
_entity_poly.pdbx_strand_id
1 'polypeptide(L)'
;MDKLWHKEAQAGVHALLLLGDEDFKVDLMKKYAPTEATINHKEIDEKLLRIQRAICSHILYSRPPVSLEYTFMYLKGDYVHFCLPMFNALLSNLPFLQLRNFVETLLNTPVSIQKHGIRLAFQCLNTEDLNAIILRTWNKMKNVSLRIVIFVECIEIAWKVSSSFPLTLTNIDRMHDLINYMIANIDKIGQSTVREIINTFIESGFNLHKEEAKENLSSEAISFIESKWLLTLKYLMTDDGLEEKIEVTKLILMKCFKPEDIKNKQVLIDTGMRFISQLEDAPYSIMQSVIETLETVFAMEEIYILIWKLQLGIVARKAINKPVRSKTFYVFASELGNLIKEFVEKGIFFNSFLSQIAPLVSDKIKTD
;
A
#
# COMPACT_ATOMS: atom_id res chain seq x y z
N MET A 1 -19.96 27.15 -9.74
CA MET A 1 -19.00 28.22 -10.07
C MET A 1 -17.58 27.89 -9.61
N ASP A 2 -17.36 27.25 -8.46
CA ASP A 2 -16.01 27.02 -7.89
C ASP A 2 -15.02 26.25 -8.77
N LYS A 3 -15.49 25.24 -9.51
CA LYS A 3 -14.61 24.49 -10.43
C LYS A 3 -14.08 25.33 -11.59
N LEU A 4 -14.81 26.38 -12.01
CA LEU A 4 -14.43 27.23 -13.14
C LEU A 4 -13.26 28.14 -12.74
N TRP A 5 -13.40 28.80 -11.60
CA TRP A 5 -12.36 29.66 -11.03
C TRP A 5 -11.06 28.92 -10.70
N HIS A 6 -11.13 27.65 -10.31
CA HIS A 6 -9.92 26.86 -10.07
C HIS A 6 -9.10 26.68 -11.36
N LYS A 7 -9.77 26.36 -12.49
CA LYS A 7 -9.11 26.23 -13.79
C LYS A 7 -8.55 27.56 -14.28
N GLU A 8 -9.30 28.64 -14.09
CA GLU A 8 -8.89 30.00 -14.47
C GLU A 8 -7.65 30.45 -13.69
N ALA A 9 -7.61 30.24 -12.38
CA ALA A 9 -6.44 30.56 -11.56
C ALA A 9 -5.20 29.76 -12.01
N GLN A 10 -5.36 28.48 -12.33
CA GLN A 10 -4.27 27.66 -12.86
C GLN A 10 -3.77 28.16 -14.21
N ALA A 11 -4.66 28.40 -15.17
CA ALA A 11 -4.29 28.89 -16.49
C ALA A 11 -3.64 30.28 -16.43
N GLY A 12 -4.19 31.18 -15.60
CA GLY A 12 -3.67 32.54 -15.43
C GLY A 12 -2.27 32.52 -14.83
N VAL A 13 -2.06 31.81 -13.71
CA VAL A 13 -0.72 31.72 -13.10
C VAL A 13 0.27 31.03 -14.03
N HIS A 14 -0.15 29.98 -14.75
CA HIS A 14 0.71 29.34 -15.73
C HIS A 14 1.16 30.31 -16.83
N ALA A 15 0.23 31.07 -17.41
CA ALA A 15 0.54 32.07 -18.43
C ALA A 15 1.47 33.17 -17.88
N LEU A 16 1.24 33.65 -16.66
CA LEU A 16 2.10 34.65 -16.01
C LEU A 16 3.51 34.12 -15.77
N LEU A 17 3.67 32.88 -15.31
CA LEU A 17 4.98 32.27 -15.10
C LEU A 17 5.71 31.96 -16.42
N LEU A 18 4.99 31.78 -17.52
CA LEU A 18 5.55 31.51 -18.83
C LEU A 18 5.95 32.79 -19.57
N LEU A 19 5.14 33.84 -19.48
CA LEU A 19 5.27 35.07 -20.26
C LEU A 19 5.92 36.23 -19.50
N GLY A 20 5.88 36.22 -18.17
CA GLY A 20 6.50 37.25 -17.35
C GLY A 20 8.03 37.25 -17.48
N ASP A 21 8.63 38.41 -17.27
CA ASP A 21 10.07 38.50 -17.04
C ASP A 21 10.43 38.01 -15.62
N GLU A 22 11.73 38.02 -15.30
CA GLU A 22 12.22 37.52 -14.02
C GLU A 22 11.70 38.37 -12.84
N ASP A 23 11.80 39.69 -12.94
CA ASP A 23 11.36 40.61 -11.88
C ASP A 23 9.86 40.47 -11.58
N PHE A 24 9.03 40.41 -12.61
CA PHE A 24 7.59 40.22 -12.44
C PHE A 24 7.26 38.92 -11.71
N LYS A 25 7.96 37.81 -12.02
CA LYS A 25 7.73 36.53 -11.36
C LYS A 25 8.15 36.57 -9.90
N VAL A 26 9.28 37.21 -9.62
CA VAL A 26 9.77 37.39 -8.25
C VAL A 26 8.75 38.18 -7.45
N ASP A 27 8.22 39.27 -8.00
CA ASP A 27 7.20 40.09 -7.34
C ASP A 27 5.89 39.33 -7.16
N LEU A 28 5.46 38.58 -8.17
CA LEU A 28 4.29 37.71 -8.09
C LEU A 28 4.42 36.70 -6.94
N MET A 29 5.56 36.02 -6.87
CA MET A 29 5.83 35.01 -5.84
C MET A 29 5.94 35.60 -4.45
N LYS A 30 6.62 36.74 -4.28
CA LYS A 30 6.71 37.43 -2.99
C LYS A 30 5.34 37.91 -2.53
N LYS A 31 4.54 38.48 -3.44
CA LYS A 31 3.21 39.02 -3.15
C LYS A 31 2.26 37.95 -2.62
N TYR A 32 2.33 36.75 -3.17
CA TYR A 32 1.42 35.66 -2.84
C TYR A 32 2.05 34.60 -1.93
N ALA A 33 3.25 34.82 -1.40
CA ALA A 33 3.93 33.87 -0.52
C ALA A 33 3.10 33.62 0.76
N PRO A 34 3.01 32.36 1.23
CA PRO A 34 2.35 32.05 2.50
C PRO A 34 3.06 32.71 3.69
N THR A 35 2.32 33.49 4.47
CA THR A 35 2.84 34.11 5.71
C THR A 35 2.82 33.12 6.87
N GLU A 36 1.82 32.26 6.94
CA GLU A 36 1.65 31.24 7.98
C GLU A 36 1.99 29.83 7.48
N ALA A 37 2.34 28.95 8.42
CA ALA A 37 2.60 27.54 8.09
C ALA A 37 1.32 26.73 7.96
N THR A 38 0.26 27.06 8.72
CA THR A 38 -0.97 26.29 8.77
C THR A 38 -2.07 26.98 7.97
N ILE A 39 -2.86 26.22 7.21
CA ILE A 39 -3.99 26.77 6.44
C ILE A 39 -5.22 26.84 7.35
N ASN A 40 -5.65 28.05 7.71
CA ASN A 40 -6.93 28.22 8.40
C ASN A 40 -8.09 28.19 7.38
N HIS A 41 -8.64 27.01 7.13
CA HIS A 41 -9.75 26.80 6.20
C HIS A 41 -11.02 27.62 6.49
N LYS A 42 -11.18 28.17 7.71
CA LYS A 42 -12.35 28.99 8.07
C LYS A 42 -12.18 30.46 7.70
N GLU A 43 -10.95 30.95 7.66
CA GLU A 43 -10.65 32.38 7.55
C GLU A 43 -9.87 32.73 6.28
N ILE A 44 -9.25 31.74 5.63
CA ILE A 44 -8.42 32.00 4.46
C ILE A 44 -9.26 32.49 3.27
N ASP A 45 -8.77 33.51 2.59
CA ASP A 45 -9.30 33.91 1.28
C ASP A 45 -9.08 32.77 0.28
N GLU A 46 -10.17 32.18 -0.18
CA GLU A 46 -10.14 31.07 -1.11
C GLU A 46 -9.45 31.44 -2.44
N LYS A 47 -9.56 32.70 -2.88
CA LYS A 47 -8.88 33.17 -4.10
C LYS A 47 -7.37 33.18 -3.90
N LEU A 48 -6.90 33.68 -2.77
CA LEU A 48 -5.48 33.67 -2.41
C LEU A 48 -4.94 32.25 -2.36
N LEU A 49 -5.64 31.33 -1.69
CA LEU A 49 -5.23 29.92 -1.60
C LEU A 49 -5.17 29.25 -2.97
N ARG A 50 -6.13 29.54 -3.87
CA ARG A 50 -6.14 29.04 -5.24
C ARG A 50 -4.94 29.56 -6.05
N ILE A 51 -4.58 30.84 -5.90
CA ILE A 51 -3.39 31.43 -6.54
C ILE A 51 -2.11 30.76 -5.99
N GLN A 52 -1.99 30.64 -4.68
CA GLN A 52 -0.85 29.97 -4.04
C GLN A 52 -0.67 28.54 -4.55
N ARG A 53 -1.75 27.76 -4.56
CA ARG A 53 -1.76 26.40 -5.11
C ARG A 53 -1.35 26.38 -6.59
N ALA A 54 -1.85 27.33 -7.38
CA ALA A 54 -1.52 27.43 -8.80
C ALA A 54 -0.04 27.78 -9.01
N ILE A 55 0.54 28.65 -8.19
CA ILE A 55 1.97 28.98 -8.23
C ILE A 55 2.80 27.73 -7.95
N CYS A 56 2.53 27.02 -6.85
CA CYS A 56 3.24 25.79 -6.50
C CYS A 56 3.15 24.72 -7.61
N SER A 57 2.01 24.63 -8.29
CA SER A 57 1.78 23.63 -9.34
C SER A 57 2.49 23.97 -10.67
N HIS A 58 2.76 25.26 -10.93
CA HIS A 58 3.25 25.71 -12.24
C HIS A 58 4.63 26.35 -12.24
N ILE A 59 5.24 26.60 -11.09
CA ILE A 59 6.56 27.25 -10.98
C ILE A 59 7.65 26.60 -11.83
N LEU A 60 7.63 25.26 -11.97
CA LEU A 60 8.56 24.50 -12.80
C LEU A 60 8.49 24.81 -14.30
N TYR A 61 7.31 25.22 -14.77
CA TYR A 61 7.09 25.56 -16.17
C TYR A 61 7.49 26.99 -16.48
N SER A 62 7.99 27.73 -15.50
CA SER A 62 8.40 29.12 -15.69
C SER A 62 9.55 29.24 -16.68
N ARG A 63 9.50 30.26 -17.54
CA ARG A 63 10.54 30.56 -18.53
C ARG A 63 10.85 32.07 -18.55
N PRO A 64 12.04 32.53 -18.13
CA PRO A 64 13.13 31.75 -17.52
C PRO A 64 12.73 31.05 -16.20
N PRO A 65 13.43 29.98 -15.79
CA PRO A 65 13.18 29.30 -14.52
C PRO A 65 13.32 30.24 -13.32
N VAL A 66 12.44 30.11 -12.33
CA VAL A 66 12.53 30.88 -11.10
C VAL A 66 13.60 30.29 -10.18
N SER A 67 14.36 31.15 -9.50
CA SER A 67 15.32 30.74 -8.46
C SER A 67 14.68 29.86 -7.37
N LEU A 68 15.44 28.89 -6.88
CA LEU A 68 15.03 28.03 -5.76
C LEU A 68 14.75 28.83 -4.49
N GLU A 69 15.37 30.00 -4.31
CA GLU A 69 15.12 30.88 -3.16
C GLU A 69 13.63 31.26 -3.04
N TYR A 70 13.01 31.69 -4.13
CA TYR A 70 11.59 32.06 -4.13
C TYR A 70 10.69 30.84 -4.03
N THR A 71 11.15 29.72 -4.58
CA THR A 71 10.48 28.42 -4.42
C THR A 71 10.37 28.01 -2.95
N PHE A 72 11.43 28.22 -2.16
CA PHE A 72 11.43 27.90 -0.73
C PHE A 72 10.40 28.69 0.08
N MET A 73 9.97 29.88 -0.38
CA MET A 73 8.92 30.65 0.29
C MET A 73 7.58 29.91 0.38
N TYR A 74 7.34 28.97 -0.55
CA TYR A 74 6.11 28.17 -0.60
C TYR A 74 6.24 26.80 0.07
N LEU A 75 7.46 26.37 0.40
CA LEU A 75 7.72 25.15 1.15
C LEU A 75 7.54 25.42 2.65
N LYS A 76 6.29 25.66 3.07
CA LYS A 76 5.95 26.02 4.45
C LYS A 76 4.72 25.26 4.94
N GLY A 77 4.88 24.53 6.05
CA GLY A 77 3.80 23.84 6.77
C GLY A 77 2.85 23.04 5.87
N ASP A 78 1.57 23.37 5.89
CA ASP A 78 0.54 22.70 5.11
C ASP A 78 0.76 22.90 3.61
N TYR A 79 1.20 24.07 3.14
CA TYR A 79 1.35 24.40 1.70
C TYR A 79 2.29 23.47 0.91
N VAL A 80 3.13 22.70 1.60
CA VAL A 80 4.06 21.72 1.01
C VAL A 80 3.35 20.71 0.13
N HIS A 81 2.13 20.30 0.47
CA HIS A 81 1.36 19.35 -0.36
C HIS A 81 1.11 19.86 -1.79
N PHE A 82 1.00 21.19 -1.97
CA PHE A 82 0.85 21.80 -3.30
C PHE A 82 2.16 21.81 -4.09
N CYS A 83 3.30 21.70 -3.40
CA CYS A 83 4.63 21.72 -4.00
C CYS A 83 5.15 20.31 -4.33
N LEU A 84 4.43 19.24 -3.99
CA LEU A 84 4.91 17.88 -4.28
C LEU A 84 5.15 17.59 -5.78
N PRO A 85 4.29 18.05 -6.72
CA PRO A 85 4.57 17.89 -8.15
C PRO A 85 5.90 18.55 -8.56
N MET A 86 6.29 19.61 -7.83
CA MET A 86 7.52 20.33 -8.08
C MET A 86 8.76 19.47 -7.85
N PHE A 87 8.78 18.72 -6.75
CA PHE A 87 9.91 17.90 -6.35
C PHE A 87 10.30 16.89 -7.44
N ASN A 88 9.30 16.23 -8.04
CA ASN A 88 9.55 15.27 -9.11
C ASN A 88 10.16 15.90 -10.37
N ALA A 89 9.77 17.13 -10.75
CA ALA A 89 10.40 17.76 -11.91
C ALA A 89 11.75 18.39 -11.57
N LEU A 90 11.98 18.84 -10.34
CA LEU A 90 13.33 19.28 -9.92
C LEU A 90 14.33 18.13 -10.03
N LEU A 91 13.94 16.91 -9.67
CA LEU A 91 14.75 15.70 -9.86
C LEU A 91 15.20 15.53 -11.32
N SER A 92 14.30 15.76 -12.27
CA SER A 92 14.59 15.54 -13.70
C SER A 92 15.31 16.71 -14.38
N ASN A 93 15.29 17.92 -13.82
CA ASN A 93 15.72 19.13 -14.51
C ASN A 93 16.91 19.85 -13.86
N LEU A 94 17.20 19.62 -12.57
CA LEU A 94 18.31 20.29 -11.90
C LEU A 94 19.65 19.55 -12.13
N PRO A 95 20.75 20.28 -12.36
CA PRO A 95 22.10 19.72 -12.24
C PRO A 95 22.32 19.11 -10.85
N PHE A 96 23.06 18.00 -10.78
CA PHE A 96 23.27 17.23 -9.54
C PHE A 96 23.73 18.09 -8.35
N LEU A 97 24.66 19.02 -8.55
CA LEU A 97 25.15 19.89 -7.47
C LEU A 97 24.05 20.80 -6.91
N GLN A 98 23.18 21.34 -7.77
CA GLN A 98 22.07 22.18 -7.33
C GLN A 98 21.00 21.33 -6.61
N LEU A 99 20.75 20.13 -7.12
CA LEU A 99 19.83 19.19 -6.49
C LEU A 99 20.32 18.76 -5.09
N ARG A 100 21.61 18.47 -4.94
CA ARG A 100 22.23 18.18 -3.64
C ARG A 100 22.04 19.34 -2.66
N ASN A 101 22.36 20.57 -3.07
CA ASN A 101 22.18 21.76 -2.22
C ASN A 101 20.71 21.97 -1.85
N PHE A 102 19.80 21.68 -2.77
CA PHE A 102 18.36 21.72 -2.52
C PHE A 102 17.95 20.70 -1.45
N VAL A 103 18.36 19.43 -1.58
CA VAL A 103 18.12 18.38 -0.58
C VAL A 103 18.69 18.77 0.79
N GLU A 104 19.93 19.25 0.86
CA GLU A 104 20.53 19.69 2.12
C GLU A 104 19.76 20.85 2.75
N THR A 105 19.24 21.77 1.94
CA THR A 105 18.38 22.85 2.43
C THR A 105 17.10 22.28 3.03
N LEU A 106 16.42 21.36 2.34
CA LEU A 106 15.21 20.70 2.84
C LEU A 106 15.45 19.94 4.16
N LEU A 107 16.62 19.31 4.33
CA LEU A 107 16.94 18.59 5.56
C LEU A 107 17.13 19.49 6.79
N ASN A 108 17.26 20.81 6.59
CA ASN A 108 17.35 21.79 7.68
C ASN A 108 16.04 22.55 7.94
N THR A 109 14.93 22.17 7.29
CA THR A 109 13.61 22.82 7.43
C THR A 109 12.77 22.20 8.57
N PRO A 110 11.51 22.61 8.82
CA PRO A 110 10.61 21.90 9.73
C PRO A 110 10.32 20.44 9.33
N VAL A 111 9.88 19.64 10.31
CA VAL A 111 9.69 18.18 10.21
C VAL A 111 8.89 17.74 8.98
N SER A 112 7.81 18.41 8.63
CA SER A 112 6.97 18.03 7.48
C SER A 112 7.75 18.09 6.16
N ILE A 113 8.57 19.12 5.97
CA ILE A 113 9.38 19.33 4.76
C ILE A 113 10.62 18.43 4.78
N GLN A 114 11.26 18.26 5.96
CA GLN A 114 12.39 17.34 6.10
C GLN A 114 12.04 15.92 5.66
N LYS A 115 10.81 15.44 5.94
CA LYS A 115 10.35 14.11 5.46
C LYS A 115 10.47 14.00 3.95
N HIS A 116 10.08 15.04 3.21
CA HIS A 116 10.23 15.06 1.75
C HIS A 116 11.68 15.22 1.31
N GLY A 117 12.48 16.01 2.04
CA GLY A 117 13.92 16.11 1.81
C GLY A 117 14.62 14.75 1.93
N ILE A 118 14.24 13.93 2.93
CA ILE A 118 14.75 12.56 3.08
C ILE A 118 14.37 11.71 1.87
N ARG A 119 13.08 11.65 1.50
CA ARG A 119 12.61 10.89 0.33
C ARG A 119 13.34 11.27 -0.94
N LEU A 120 13.49 12.56 -1.18
CA LEU A 120 14.26 13.09 -2.32
C LEU A 120 15.72 12.65 -2.28
N ALA A 121 16.36 12.66 -1.11
CA ALA A 121 17.73 12.19 -0.94
C ALA A 121 17.89 10.73 -1.42
N PHE A 122 16.98 9.85 -0.99
CA PHE A 122 16.95 8.43 -1.39
C PHE A 122 16.71 8.22 -2.89
N GLN A 123 16.02 9.16 -3.55
CA GLN A 123 15.72 9.07 -4.99
C GLN A 123 16.85 9.57 -5.89
N CYS A 124 17.68 10.51 -5.44
CA CYS A 124 18.60 11.23 -6.33
C CYS A 124 20.08 11.18 -5.99
N LEU A 125 20.43 10.84 -4.75
CA LEU A 125 21.81 10.80 -4.34
C LEU A 125 22.41 9.43 -4.65
N ASN A 126 23.70 9.44 -5.03
CA ASN A 126 24.48 8.21 -5.07
C ASN A 126 24.68 7.64 -3.65
N THR A 127 25.14 6.40 -3.55
CA THR A 127 25.30 5.70 -2.27
C THR A 127 26.23 6.41 -1.28
N GLU A 128 27.32 7.02 -1.76
CA GLU A 128 28.30 7.71 -0.90
C GLU A 128 27.70 8.99 -0.28
N ASP A 129 27.10 9.85 -1.11
CA ASP A 129 26.46 11.08 -0.69
C ASP A 129 25.22 10.81 0.17
N LEU A 130 24.43 9.79 -0.18
CA LEU A 130 23.28 9.36 0.60
C LEU A 130 23.71 8.90 1.99
N ASN A 131 24.73 8.03 2.08
CA ASN A 131 25.24 7.55 3.36
C ASN A 131 25.75 8.72 4.22
N ALA A 132 26.54 9.62 3.64
CA ALA A 132 27.04 10.79 4.37
C ALA A 132 25.90 11.67 4.91
N ILE A 133 24.91 11.97 4.08
CA ILE A 133 23.78 12.83 4.45
C ILE A 133 22.85 12.14 5.46
N ILE A 134 22.49 10.87 5.24
CA ILE A 134 21.58 10.15 6.12
C ILE A 134 22.22 9.86 7.47
N LEU A 135 23.49 9.44 7.54
CA LEU A 135 24.17 9.23 8.83
C LEU A 135 24.28 10.53 9.63
N ARG A 136 24.66 11.63 8.97
CA ARG A 136 24.70 12.97 9.59
C ARG A 136 23.32 13.37 10.12
N THR A 137 22.28 13.12 9.33
CA THR A 137 20.90 13.45 9.67
C THR A 137 20.39 12.59 10.84
N TRP A 138 20.60 11.28 10.77
CA TRP A 138 20.23 10.30 11.80
C TRP A 138 20.84 10.64 13.16
N ASN A 139 22.14 10.94 13.20
CA ASN A 139 22.86 11.25 14.44
C ASN A 139 22.38 12.55 15.11
N LYS A 140 21.92 13.53 14.31
CA LYS A 140 21.41 14.81 14.84
C LYS A 140 19.93 14.74 15.25
N MET A 141 19.18 13.81 14.67
CA MET A 141 17.72 13.82 14.71
C MET A 141 17.16 13.07 15.91
N LYS A 142 16.36 13.76 16.71
CA LYS A 142 15.61 13.18 17.85
C LYS A 142 14.15 12.85 17.51
N ASN A 143 13.65 13.35 16.38
CA ASN A 143 12.24 13.19 16.01
C ASN A 143 11.96 11.77 15.48
N VAL A 144 11.08 11.03 16.17
CA VAL A 144 10.70 9.66 15.82
C VAL A 144 10.09 9.56 14.42
N SER A 145 9.25 10.54 14.02
CA SER A 145 8.56 10.48 12.73
C SER A 145 9.51 10.58 11.54
N LEU A 146 10.62 11.30 11.67
CA LEU A 146 11.64 11.39 10.64
C LEU A 146 12.53 10.14 10.61
N ARG A 147 12.85 9.57 11.77
CA ARG A 147 13.55 8.28 11.85
C ARG A 147 12.75 7.16 11.19
N ILE A 148 11.43 7.15 11.36
CA ILE A 148 10.54 6.21 10.65
C ILE A 148 10.66 6.39 9.14
N VAL A 149 10.67 7.62 8.62
CA VAL A 149 10.85 7.85 7.17
C VAL A 149 12.18 7.27 6.69
N ILE A 150 13.29 7.57 7.37
CA ILE A 150 14.61 7.00 7.01
C ILE A 150 14.56 5.46 7.03
N PHE A 151 13.98 4.88 8.08
CA PHE A 151 13.87 3.43 8.22
C PHE A 151 13.07 2.78 7.08
N VAL A 152 11.93 3.35 6.72
CA VAL A 152 11.09 2.86 5.61
C VAL A 152 11.87 2.91 4.29
N GLU A 153 12.48 4.05 3.96
CA GLU A 153 13.27 4.20 2.73
C GLU A 153 14.46 3.23 2.68
N CYS A 154 15.12 2.99 3.82
CA CYS A 154 16.18 1.99 3.93
C CYS A 154 15.67 0.57 3.64
N ILE A 155 14.50 0.18 4.17
CA ILE A 155 13.89 -1.12 3.90
C ILE A 155 13.58 -1.28 2.40
N GLU A 156 13.02 -0.26 1.76
CA GLU A 156 12.67 -0.31 0.34
C GLU A 156 13.91 -0.45 -0.55
N ILE A 157 14.98 0.29 -0.27
CA ILE A 157 16.26 0.13 -0.97
C ILE A 157 16.86 -1.25 -0.70
N ALA A 158 16.90 -1.69 0.57
CA ALA A 158 17.46 -2.98 0.94
C ALA A 158 16.73 -4.12 0.23
N TRP A 159 15.40 -4.02 0.09
CA TRP A 159 14.62 -4.96 -0.70
C TRP A 159 15.01 -4.93 -2.18
N LYS A 160 15.01 -3.76 -2.83
CA LYS A 160 15.37 -3.63 -4.26
C LYS A 160 16.76 -4.17 -4.57
N VAL A 161 17.73 -3.91 -3.69
CA VAL A 161 19.09 -4.42 -3.84
C VAL A 161 19.13 -5.91 -3.59
N SER A 162 18.54 -6.39 -2.50
CA SER A 162 18.57 -7.82 -2.17
C SER A 162 17.87 -8.67 -3.24
N SER A 163 16.69 -8.25 -3.72
CA SER A 163 15.89 -8.95 -4.74
C SER A 163 16.59 -9.07 -6.09
N SER A 164 17.58 -8.23 -6.36
CA SER A 164 18.41 -8.31 -7.57
C SER A 164 19.50 -9.37 -7.51
N PHE A 165 19.84 -9.89 -6.32
CA PHE A 165 20.87 -10.91 -6.18
C PHE A 165 20.36 -12.32 -6.47
N PRO A 166 21.26 -13.26 -6.88
CA PRO A 166 20.92 -14.67 -6.98
C PRO A 166 20.41 -15.26 -5.66
N LEU A 167 19.52 -16.25 -5.75
CA LEU A 167 18.91 -16.98 -4.62
C LEU A 167 19.91 -17.93 -3.95
N THR A 168 20.98 -17.37 -3.38
CA THR A 168 21.88 -18.09 -2.46
C THR A 168 21.26 -18.13 -1.06
N LEU A 169 21.63 -19.12 -0.24
CA LEU A 169 21.13 -19.26 1.14
C LEU A 169 21.25 -17.96 1.95
N THR A 170 22.43 -17.34 1.95
CA THR A 170 22.67 -16.07 2.64
C THR A 170 21.78 -14.93 2.15
N ASN A 171 21.44 -14.90 0.86
CA ASN A 171 20.55 -13.86 0.32
C ASN A 171 19.08 -14.14 0.67
N ILE A 172 18.67 -15.42 0.69
CA ILE A 172 17.33 -15.84 1.13
C ILE A 172 17.11 -15.40 2.59
N ASP A 173 18.08 -15.66 3.48
CA ASP A 173 17.99 -15.25 4.89
C ASP A 173 17.82 -13.73 5.03
N ARG A 174 18.63 -12.96 4.30
CA ARG A 174 18.53 -11.49 4.30
C ARG A 174 17.17 -11.01 3.80
N MET A 175 16.65 -11.60 2.73
CA MET A 175 15.32 -11.25 2.22
C MET A 175 14.22 -11.64 3.20
N HIS A 176 14.34 -12.79 3.86
CA HIS A 176 13.41 -13.25 4.88
C HIS A 176 13.35 -12.27 6.05
N ASP A 177 14.50 -11.82 6.56
CA ASP A 177 14.56 -10.81 7.62
C ASP A 177 13.91 -9.50 7.19
N LEU A 178 14.19 -9.04 5.96
CA LEU A 178 13.56 -7.83 5.41
C LEU A 178 12.04 -7.95 5.31
N ILE A 179 11.51 -9.09 4.85
CA ILE A 179 10.07 -9.33 4.82
C ILE A 179 9.49 -9.33 6.22
N ASN A 180 10.14 -9.95 7.20
CA ASN A 180 9.67 -9.95 8.58
C ASN A 180 9.64 -8.53 9.18
N TYR A 181 10.61 -7.68 8.84
CA TYR A 181 10.57 -6.26 9.19
C TYR A 181 9.41 -5.52 8.52
N MET A 182 9.12 -5.81 7.25
CA MET A 182 7.97 -5.24 6.54
C MET A 182 6.64 -5.70 7.16
N ILE A 183 6.49 -6.98 7.49
CA ILE A 183 5.31 -7.54 8.17
C ILE A 183 5.04 -6.80 9.48
N ALA A 184 6.08 -6.57 10.28
CA ALA A 184 5.97 -5.90 11.57
C ALA A 184 5.65 -4.39 11.45
N ASN A 185 5.81 -3.79 10.26
CA ASN A 185 5.65 -2.36 10.04
C ASN A 185 4.83 -2.05 8.78
N ILE A 186 3.92 -2.94 8.39
CA ILE A 186 3.23 -2.87 7.10
C ILE A 186 2.42 -1.59 6.91
N ASP A 187 1.94 -1.00 8.01
CA ASP A 187 1.23 0.28 8.05
C ASP A 187 2.11 1.48 7.68
N LYS A 188 3.43 1.32 7.73
CA LYS A 188 4.42 2.39 7.46
C LYS A 188 5.12 2.22 6.12
N ILE A 189 5.15 1.00 5.57
CA ILE A 189 5.79 0.71 4.28
C ILE A 189 4.87 1.18 3.14
N GLY A 190 5.45 1.66 2.05
CA GLY A 190 4.69 2.01 0.86
C GLY A 190 3.91 0.82 0.32
N GLN A 191 2.59 0.94 0.21
CA GLN A 191 1.72 -0.14 -0.29
C GLN A 191 2.09 -0.58 -1.71
N SER A 192 2.58 0.34 -2.54
CA SER A 192 3.11 0.03 -3.87
C SER A 192 4.29 -0.94 -3.82
N THR A 193 5.20 -0.75 -2.86
CA THR A 193 6.37 -1.62 -2.66
C THR A 193 5.93 -3.00 -2.19
N VAL A 194 5.03 -3.07 -1.20
CA VAL A 194 4.47 -4.36 -0.74
C VAL A 194 3.75 -5.07 -1.89
N ARG A 195 2.97 -4.34 -2.68
CA ARG A 195 2.27 -4.89 -3.85
C ARG A 195 3.24 -5.41 -4.92
N GLU A 196 4.33 -4.71 -5.19
CA GLU A 196 5.39 -5.18 -6.11
C GLU A 196 5.94 -6.54 -5.65
N ILE A 197 6.25 -6.68 -4.35
CA ILE A 197 6.74 -7.94 -3.77
C ILE A 197 5.74 -9.07 -3.96
N ILE A 198 4.46 -8.80 -3.67
CA ILE A 198 3.37 -9.76 -3.79
C ILE A 198 3.18 -10.15 -5.27
N ASN A 199 3.19 -9.18 -6.18
CA ASN A 199 3.06 -9.44 -7.61
C ASN A 199 4.21 -10.29 -8.12
N THR A 200 5.47 -9.96 -7.80
CA THR A 200 6.63 -10.79 -8.17
C THR A 200 6.51 -12.20 -7.57
N PHE A 201 6.03 -12.32 -6.33
CA PHE A 201 5.78 -13.61 -5.71
C PHE A 201 4.73 -14.44 -6.47
N ILE A 202 3.60 -13.83 -6.84
CA ILE A 202 2.52 -14.50 -7.59
C ILE A 202 2.94 -14.78 -9.03
N GLU A 203 3.62 -13.86 -9.72
CA GLU A 203 4.12 -13.99 -11.08
C GLU A 203 5.12 -15.11 -11.21
N SER A 204 6.03 -15.21 -10.24
CA SER A 204 6.91 -16.36 -10.09
C SER A 204 6.12 -17.66 -9.86
N GLY A 205 4.78 -17.67 -9.84
CA GLY A 205 3.97 -18.87 -9.89
C GLY A 205 4.19 -19.78 -8.70
N PHE A 206 4.65 -19.20 -7.59
CA PHE A 206 5.16 -19.97 -6.46
C PHE A 206 6.28 -20.93 -6.93
N ASN A 207 7.25 -20.45 -7.73
CA ASN A 207 8.22 -21.17 -8.61
C ASN A 207 9.07 -22.26 -7.95
N LEU A 208 8.84 -22.55 -6.68
CA LEU A 208 9.35 -23.68 -5.90
C LEU A 208 9.23 -25.04 -6.58
N HIS A 209 8.35 -25.16 -7.56
CA HIS A 209 8.09 -26.43 -8.21
C HIS A 209 8.65 -26.56 -9.62
N LYS A 210 9.19 -25.47 -10.19
CA LYS A 210 9.91 -25.53 -11.48
C LYS A 210 11.40 -25.79 -11.30
N GLU A 211 11.98 -25.53 -10.12
CA GLU A 211 13.31 -26.03 -9.79
C GLU A 211 13.20 -27.49 -9.31
N GLU A 212 13.75 -28.40 -10.11
CA GLU A 212 13.59 -29.86 -10.10
C GLU A 212 14.16 -30.60 -8.87
N ALA A 213 13.89 -30.19 -7.64
CA ALA A 213 14.29 -30.97 -6.46
C ALA A 213 13.34 -30.78 -5.26
N LYS A 214 12.15 -31.40 -5.34
CA LYS A 214 11.23 -31.55 -4.20
C LYS A 214 11.83 -32.28 -2.99
N GLU A 215 13.03 -32.85 -3.09
CA GLU A 215 13.65 -33.56 -1.97
C GLU A 215 14.53 -32.72 -1.05
N ASN A 216 14.93 -31.48 -1.39
CA ASN A 216 15.79 -30.68 -0.49
C ASN A 216 15.62 -29.15 -0.65
N LEU A 217 14.40 -28.62 -0.55
CA LEU A 217 14.29 -27.19 -0.23
C LEU A 217 14.89 -26.98 1.15
N SER A 218 15.83 -26.05 1.26
CA SER A 218 16.37 -25.63 2.55
C SER A 218 15.24 -25.11 3.45
N SER A 219 15.36 -25.32 4.76
CA SER A 219 14.44 -24.78 5.76
C SER A 219 14.26 -23.26 5.61
N GLU A 220 15.31 -22.57 5.21
CA GLU A 220 15.41 -21.13 4.99
C GLU A 220 14.58 -20.69 3.79
N ALA A 221 14.62 -21.45 2.68
CA ALA A 221 13.74 -21.22 1.54
C ALA A 221 12.27 -21.35 1.95
N ILE A 222 11.92 -22.41 2.68
CA ILE A 222 10.55 -22.64 3.20
C ILE A 222 10.10 -21.45 4.06
N SER A 223 10.91 -21.05 5.04
CA SER A 223 10.62 -19.90 5.92
C SER A 223 10.42 -18.62 5.12
N PHE A 224 11.25 -18.37 4.11
CA PHE A 224 11.13 -17.19 3.26
C PHE A 224 9.78 -17.12 2.52
N ILE A 225 9.29 -18.26 2.02
CA ILE A 225 8.00 -18.36 1.33
C ILE A 225 6.85 -18.16 2.31
N GLU A 226 6.94 -18.76 3.49
CA GLU A 226 5.95 -18.57 4.54
C GLU A 226 5.84 -17.10 4.95
N SER A 227 6.97 -16.39 5.06
CA SER A 227 6.97 -14.95 5.29
C SER A 227 6.36 -14.16 4.14
N LYS A 228 6.57 -14.54 2.87
CA LYS A 228 5.87 -13.89 1.73
C LYS A 228 4.36 -14.06 1.79
N TRP A 229 3.90 -15.25 2.16
CA TRP A 229 2.48 -15.50 2.40
C TRP A 229 1.93 -14.66 3.55
N LEU A 230 2.66 -14.59 4.66
CA LEU A 230 2.26 -13.78 5.80
C LEU A 230 2.21 -12.28 5.47
N LEU A 231 3.16 -11.78 4.68
CA LEU A 231 3.15 -10.41 4.17
C LEU A 231 1.93 -10.16 3.29
N THR A 232 1.60 -11.10 2.40
CA THR A 232 0.44 -11.03 1.52
C THR A 232 -0.85 -10.96 2.32
N LEU A 233 -1.01 -11.82 3.33
CA LEU A 233 -2.16 -11.80 4.21
C LEU A 233 -2.27 -10.47 4.95
N LYS A 234 -1.19 -10.00 5.57
CA LYS A 234 -1.16 -8.71 6.28
C LYS A 234 -1.53 -7.56 5.36
N TYR A 235 -1.05 -7.56 4.12
CA TYR A 235 -1.41 -6.56 3.11
C TYR A 235 -2.91 -6.55 2.84
N LEU A 236 -3.51 -7.73 2.63
CA LEU A 236 -4.96 -7.85 2.39
C LEU A 236 -5.80 -7.38 3.60
N MET A 237 -5.23 -7.41 4.81
CA MET A 237 -5.92 -6.95 6.02
C MET A 237 -5.82 -5.44 6.30
N THR A 238 -5.03 -4.65 5.56
CA THR A 238 -5.01 -3.19 5.79
C THR A 238 -6.31 -2.53 5.29
N ASP A 239 -6.62 -1.31 5.75
CA ASP A 239 -7.93 -0.68 5.48
C ASP A 239 -8.04 -0.03 4.08
N ASP A 240 -6.93 0.16 3.38
CA ASP A 240 -6.83 0.93 2.14
C ASP A 240 -6.85 0.07 0.86
N GLY A 241 -7.25 0.65 -0.29
CA GLY A 241 -7.10 -0.01 -1.59
C GLY A 241 -7.88 -1.34 -1.77
N LEU A 242 -9.12 -1.40 -1.29
CA LEU A 242 -9.92 -2.64 -1.29
C LEU A 242 -10.06 -3.31 -2.67
N GLU A 243 -10.29 -2.52 -3.73
CA GLU A 243 -10.44 -3.06 -5.10
C GLU A 243 -9.17 -3.77 -5.57
N GLU A 244 -8.00 -3.19 -5.29
CA GLU A 244 -6.70 -3.78 -5.65
C GLU A 244 -6.46 -5.09 -4.89
N LYS A 245 -6.87 -5.16 -3.61
CA LYS A 245 -6.73 -6.37 -2.78
C LYS A 245 -7.64 -7.50 -3.25
N ILE A 246 -8.85 -7.16 -3.69
CA ILE A 246 -9.76 -8.09 -4.34
C ILE A 246 -9.10 -8.66 -5.60
N GLU A 247 -8.50 -7.81 -6.44
CA GLU A 247 -7.77 -8.23 -7.64
C GLU A 247 -6.60 -9.18 -7.31
N VAL A 248 -5.76 -8.83 -6.34
CA VAL A 248 -4.65 -9.66 -5.87
C VAL A 248 -5.16 -11.02 -5.36
N THR A 249 -6.25 -11.02 -4.58
CA THR A 249 -6.87 -12.24 -4.07
C THR A 249 -7.35 -13.13 -5.21
N LYS A 250 -8.05 -12.56 -6.21
CA LYS A 250 -8.48 -13.29 -7.41
C LYS A 250 -7.30 -13.90 -8.16
N LEU A 251 -6.22 -13.13 -8.35
CA LEU A 251 -5.01 -13.58 -9.03
C LEU A 251 -4.39 -14.80 -8.32
N ILE A 252 -4.26 -14.75 -6.99
CA ILE A 252 -3.74 -15.85 -6.17
C ILE A 252 -4.59 -17.11 -6.36
N LEU A 253 -5.91 -17.00 -6.18
CA LEU A 253 -6.82 -18.14 -6.28
C LEU A 253 -6.80 -18.75 -7.68
N MET A 254 -6.80 -17.92 -8.72
CA MET A 254 -6.70 -18.40 -10.10
C MET A 254 -5.40 -19.16 -10.35
N LYS A 255 -4.27 -18.68 -9.84
CA LYS A 255 -2.99 -19.40 -9.93
C LYS A 255 -2.98 -20.73 -9.17
N CYS A 256 -3.57 -20.76 -7.97
CA CYS A 256 -3.63 -21.98 -7.16
C CYS A 256 -4.55 -23.06 -7.77
N PHE A 257 -5.65 -22.65 -8.38
CA PHE A 257 -6.73 -23.57 -8.74
C PHE A 257 -6.92 -23.81 -10.24
N LYS A 258 -6.40 -22.92 -11.08
CA LYS A 258 -6.25 -23.12 -12.53
C LYS A 258 -4.78 -23.09 -12.93
N PRO A 259 -3.93 -23.98 -12.37
CA PRO A 259 -2.51 -23.97 -12.69
C PRO A 259 -2.28 -24.39 -14.14
N GLU A 260 -1.33 -23.72 -14.80
CA GLU A 260 -0.91 -24.06 -16.17
C GLU A 260 -0.17 -25.42 -16.21
N ASP A 261 0.51 -25.79 -15.13
CA ASP A 261 1.27 -27.04 -15.01
C ASP A 261 0.54 -28.06 -14.13
N ILE A 262 0.17 -29.19 -14.72
CA ILE A 262 -0.56 -30.29 -14.07
C ILE A 262 0.31 -30.99 -13.01
N LYS A 263 1.64 -31.00 -13.16
CA LYS A 263 2.55 -31.75 -12.26
C LYS A 263 2.47 -31.30 -10.80
N ASN A 264 2.05 -30.07 -10.56
CA ASN A 264 1.97 -29.47 -9.22
C ASN A 264 0.56 -29.10 -8.78
N LYS A 265 -0.46 -29.57 -9.52
CA LYS A 265 -1.86 -29.18 -9.29
C LYS A 265 -2.30 -29.38 -7.84
N GLN A 266 -2.03 -30.53 -7.24
CA GLN A 266 -2.47 -30.81 -5.86
C GLN A 266 -1.82 -29.87 -4.84
N VAL A 267 -0.51 -29.63 -4.94
CA VAL A 267 0.21 -28.75 -4.00
C VAL A 267 -0.29 -27.31 -4.09
N LEU A 268 -0.59 -26.85 -5.30
CA LEU A 268 -1.15 -25.52 -5.54
C LEU A 268 -2.58 -25.40 -5.00
N ILE A 269 -3.40 -26.45 -5.16
CA ILE A 269 -4.73 -26.52 -4.53
C ILE A 269 -4.59 -26.45 -3.01
N ASP A 270 -3.74 -27.28 -2.40
CA ASP A 270 -3.53 -27.31 -0.95
C ASP A 270 -3.04 -25.95 -0.41
N THR A 271 -2.18 -25.28 -1.18
CA THR A 271 -1.69 -23.93 -0.87
C THR A 271 -2.82 -22.90 -0.94
N GLY A 272 -3.65 -22.95 -1.98
CA GLY A 272 -4.84 -22.11 -2.11
C GLY A 272 -5.82 -22.32 -0.95
N MET A 273 -6.06 -23.57 -0.56
CA MET A 273 -6.92 -23.91 0.58
C MET A 273 -6.36 -23.37 1.90
N ARG A 274 -5.04 -23.48 2.13
CA ARG A 274 -4.36 -22.91 3.29
C ARG A 274 -4.52 -21.39 3.31
N PHE A 275 -4.26 -20.73 2.19
CA PHE A 275 -4.41 -19.27 2.06
C PHE A 275 -5.85 -18.82 2.38
N ILE A 276 -6.86 -19.49 1.83
CA ILE A 276 -8.27 -19.20 2.12
C ILE A 276 -8.59 -19.35 3.60
N SER A 277 -8.05 -20.39 4.25
CA SER A 277 -8.28 -20.59 5.68
C SER A 277 -7.70 -19.46 6.55
N GLN A 278 -6.67 -18.77 6.08
CA GLN A 278 -6.05 -17.63 6.75
C GLN A 278 -6.75 -16.30 6.44
N LEU A 279 -7.59 -16.25 5.40
CA LEU A 279 -8.46 -15.12 5.11
C LEU A 279 -9.73 -15.11 5.97
N GLU A 280 -9.82 -16.02 6.94
CA GLU A 280 -10.96 -16.08 7.83
C GLU A 280 -11.17 -14.79 8.62
N ASP A 281 -10.15 -13.94 8.81
CA ASP A 281 -10.27 -12.63 9.46
C ASP A 281 -10.33 -11.43 8.49
N ALA A 282 -10.40 -11.69 7.18
CA ALA A 282 -10.39 -10.63 6.16
C ALA A 282 -11.64 -9.73 6.17
N PRO A 283 -11.56 -8.52 5.60
CA PRO A 283 -12.73 -7.71 5.28
C PRO A 283 -13.79 -8.52 4.51
N TYR A 284 -15.07 -8.25 4.80
CA TYR A 284 -16.22 -8.94 4.20
C TYR A 284 -16.15 -9.01 2.67
N SER A 285 -15.78 -7.90 2.04
CA SER A 285 -15.66 -7.75 0.59
C SER A 285 -14.59 -8.66 -0.02
N ILE A 286 -13.48 -8.92 0.68
CA ILE A 286 -12.44 -9.83 0.22
C ILE A 286 -12.96 -11.26 0.25
N MET A 287 -13.58 -11.70 1.36
CA MET A 287 -14.13 -13.06 1.46
C MET A 287 -15.24 -13.31 0.44
N GLN A 288 -16.12 -12.33 0.21
CA GLN A 288 -17.15 -12.43 -0.82
C GLN A 288 -16.53 -12.66 -2.20
N SER A 289 -15.48 -11.90 -2.53
CA SER A 289 -14.72 -12.13 -3.78
C SER A 289 -14.04 -13.50 -3.82
N VAL A 290 -13.54 -14.03 -2.69
CA VAL A 290 -12.97 -15.38 -2.62
C VAL A 290 -14.04 -16.41 -3.00
N ILE A 291 -15.23 -16.31 -2.42
CA ILE A 291 -16.36 -17.22 -2.68
C ILE A 291 -16.75 -17.18 -4.16
N GLU A 292 -16.97 -15.97 -4.71
CA GLU A 292 -17.30 -15.81 -6.13
C GLU A 292 -16.23 -16.43 -7.04
N THR A 293 -14.95 -16.23 -6.70
CA THR A 293 -13.85 -16.80 -7.50
C THR A 293 -13.86 -18.32 -7.43
N LEU A 294 -14.06 -18.90 -6.25
CA LEU A 294 -14.15 -20.36 -6.08
C LEU A 294 -15.32 -20.94 -6.88
N GLU A 295 -16.50 -20.32 -6.83
CA GLU A 295 -17.68 -20.71 -7.60
C GLU A 295 -17.44 -20.66 -9.12
N THR A 296 -16.53 -19.80 -9.60
CA THR A 296 -16.14 -19.76 -11.04
C THR A 296 -15.08 -20.78 -11.44
N VAL A 297 -14.42 -21.43 -10.48
CA VAL A 297 -13.28 -22.32 -10.72
C VAL A 297 -13.64 -23.78 -10.50
N PHE A 298 -14.46 -24.07 -9.50
CA PHE A 298 -14.77 -25.44 -9.08
C PHE A 298 -16.25 -25.76 -9.23
N ALA A 299 -16.54 -27.06 -9.32
CA ALA A 299 -17.90 -27.53 -9.13
C ALA A 299 -18.31 -27.32 -7.65
N MET A 300 -19.58 -26.99 -7.41
CA MET A 300 -20.07 -26.66 -6.07
C MET A 300 -19.76 -27.76 -5.06
N GLU A 301 -19.84 -29.02 -5.47
CA GLU A 301 -19.61 -30.20 -4.65
C GLU A 301 -18.17 -30.29 -4.11
N GLU A 302 -17.19 -29.80 -4.87
CA GLU A 302 -15.76 -29.86 -4.51
C GLU A 302 -15.39 -28.83 -3.43
N ILE A 303 -16.06 -27.67 -3.45
CA ILE A 303 -15.78 -26.54 -2.58
C ILE A 303 -16.87 -26.28 -1.54
N TYR A 304 -17.89 -27.13 -1.48
CA TYR A 304 -19.09 -26.90 -0.67
C TYR A 304 -18.75 -26.61 0.80
N ILE A 305 -17.92 -27.47 1.42
CA ILE A 305 -17.53 -27.32 2.82
C ILE A 305 -16.66 -26.06 3.05
N LEU A 306 -15.85 -25.69 2.07
CA LEU A 306 -15.03 -24.48 2.16
C LEU A 306 -15.88 -23.21 2.08
N ILE A 307 -16.84 -23.17 1.15
CA ILE A 307 -17.82 -22.08 1.06
C ILE A 307 -18.57 -21.96 2.38
N TRP A 308 -19.03 -23.07 2.96
CA TRP A 308 -19.67 -23.07 4.28
C TRP A 308 -18.76 -22.48 5.36
N LYS A 309 -17.49 -22.90 5.43
CA LYS A 309 -16.54 -22.36 6.41
C LYS A 309 -16.39 -20.84 6.27
N LEU A 310 -16.20 -20.33 5.05
CA LEU A 310 -16.07 -18.91 4.78
C LEU A 310 -17.35 -18.11 5.11
N GLN A 311 -18.52 -18.62 4.70
CA GLN A 311 -19.80 -17.99 4.98
C GLN A 311 -20.12 -17.99 6.48
N LEU A 312 -19.77 -19.05 7.21
CA LEU A 312 -19.90 -19.05 8.67
C LEU A 312 -18.99 -18.03 9.34
N GLY A 313 -17.76 -17.85 8.85
CA GLY A 313 -16.86 -16.78 9.29
C GLY A 313 -17.44 -15.38 9.02
N ILE A 314 -18.13 -15.19 7.89
CA ILE A 314 -18.86 -13.95 7.57
C ILE A 314 -19.98 -13.71 8.58
N VAL A 315 -20.82 -14.73 8.81
CA VAL A 315 -21.97 -14.70 9.71
C VAL A 315 -21.53 -14.38 11.15
N ALA A 316 -20.47 -15.02 11.63
CA ALA A 316 -19.89 -14.77 12.96
C ALA A 316 -19.50 -13.29 13.16
N ARG A 317 -18.75 -12.71 12.23
CA ARG A 317 -18.36 -11.29 12.30
C ARG A 317 -19.53 -10.33 12.23
N LYS A 318 -20.53 -10.61 11.37
CA LYS A 318 -21.76 -9.81 11.32
C LYS A 318 -22.46 -9.78 12.68
N ALA A 319 -22.39 -10.88 13.43
CA ALA A 319 -22.93 -10.95 14.79
C ALA A 319 -22.07 -10.16 15.80
N ILE A 320 -20.75 -10.33 15.78
CA ILE A 320 -19.82 -9.67 16.72
C ILE A 320 -19.83 -8.13 16.55
N ASN A 321 -19.90 -7.63 15.32
CA ASN A 321 -19.83 -6.20 15.04
C ASN A 321 -21.10 -5.42 15.40
N LYS A 322 -22.17 -6.07 15.88
CA LYS A 322 -23.35 -5.34 16.37
C LYS A 322 -23.12 -4.79 17.78
N PRO A 323 -23.58 -3.55 18.07
CA PRO A 323 -23.22 -2.83 19.30
C PRO A 323 -23.76 -3.45 20.60
N VAL A 324 -24.69 -4.41 20.53
CA VAL A 324 -25.35 -5.00 21.71
C VAL A 324 -24.85 -6.44 21.92
N ARG A 325 -23.79 -6.59 22.73
CA ARG A 325 -23.18 -7.90 23.05
C ARG A 325 -24.14 -8.92 23.65
N SER A 326 -25.17 -8.48 24.40
CA SER A 326 -26.17 -9.38 25.00
C SER A 326 -27.07 -10.09 23.98
N LYS A 327 -26.94 -9.79 22.68
CA LYS A 327 -27.71 -10.40 21.60
C LYS A 327 -26.86 -11.08 20.53
N THR A 328 -25.53 -11.22 20.71
CA THR A 328 -24.65 -11.80 19.69
C THR A 328 -25.12 -13.18 19.24
N PHE A 329 -25.51 -14.05 20.17
CA PHE A 329 -26.04 -15.38 19.85
C PHE A 329 -27.31 -15.34 18.97
N TYR A 330 -28.28 -14.48 19.31
CA TYR A 330 -29.50 -14.32 18.54
C TYR A 330 -29.22 -13.76 17.14
N VAL A 331 -28.29 -12.82 17.04
CA VAL A 331 -27.87 -12.27 15.74
C VAL A 331 -27.19 -13.36 14.93
N PHE A 332 -26.25 -14.11 15.50
CA PHE A 332 -25.59 -15.22 14.83
C PHE A 332 -26.60 -16.26 14.33
N ALA A 333 -27.51 -16.71 15.18
CA ALA A 333 -28.55 -17.67 14.81
C ALA A 333 -29.47 -17.14 13.69
N SER A 334 -29.82 -15.85 13.74
CA SER A 334 -30.62 -15.21 12.69
C SER A 334 -29.88 -15.13 11.36
N GLU A 335 -28.62 -14.69 11.36
CA GLU A 335 -27.79 -14.57 10.16
C GLU A 335 -27.48 -15.98 9.58
N LEU A 336 -27.25 -16.98 10.43
CA LEU A 336 -27.09 -18.38 10.02
C LEU A 336 -28.38 -18.93 9.40
N GLY A 337 -29.54 -18.64 9.99
CA GLY A 337 -30.84 -19.02 9.44
C GLY A 337 -31.07 -18.40 8.06
N ASN A 338 -30.68 -17.13 7.87
CA ASN A 338 -30.74 -16.45 6.58
C ASN A 338 -29.80 -17.11 5.56
N LEU A 339 -28.57 -17.46 5.94
CA LEU A 339 -27.62 -18.15 5.07
C LEU A 339 -28.15 -19.52 4.62
N ILE A 340 -28.68 -20.33 5.54
CA ILE A 340 -29.28 -21.64 5.21
C ILE A 340 -30.45 -21.45 4.24
N LYS A 341 -31.34 -20.49 4.53
CA LYS A 341 -32.48 -20.17 3.67
C LYS A 341 -32.02 -19.78 2.26
N GLU A 342 -31.02 -18.91 2.14
CA GLU A 342 -30.45 -18.51 0.85
C GLU A 342 -29.92 -19.71 0.06
N PHE A 343 -29.20 -20.63 0.72
CA PHE A 343 -28.65 -21.82 0.08
C PHE A 343 -29.75 -22.76 -0.41
N VAL A 344 -30.84 -22.89 0.35
CA VAL A 344 -32.02 -23.68 -0.05
C VAL A 344 -32.71 -23.03 -1.25
N GLU A 345 -32.93 -21.71 -1.21
CA GLU A 345 -33.59 -20.96 -2.30
C GLU A 345 -32.78 -21.01 -3.61
N LYS A 346 -31.45 -20.97 -3.52
CA LYS A 346 -30.53 -21.12 -4.67
C LYS A 346 -30.41 -22.58 -5.16
N GLY A 347 -30.99 -23.55 -4.46
CA GLY A 347 -30.88 -24.97 -4.82
C GLY A 347 -29.47 -25.55 -4.63
N ILE A 348 -28.63 -24.91 -3.83
CA ILE A 348 -27.24 -25.33 -3.56
C ILE A 348 -27.09 -25.97 -2.16
N PHE A 349 -28.18 -26.18 -1.43
CA PHE A 349 -28.15 -26.80 -0.12
C PHE A 349 -28.17 -28.34 -0.21
N PHE A 350 -27.09 -28.98 0.23
CA PHE A 350 -26.95 -30.44 0.20
C PHE A 350 -27.08 -31.06 1.60
N ASN A 351 -28.19 -31.77 1.84
CA ASN A 351 -28.45 -32.48 3.11
C ASN A 351 -27.37 -33.52 3.45
N SER A 352 -26.72 -34.11 2.45
CA SER A 352 -25.65 -35.11 2.61
C SER A 352 -24.44 -34.60 3.38
N PHE A 353 -24.25 -33.28 3.46
CA PHE A 353 -23.12 -32.64 4.14
C PHE A 353 -23.48 -32.10 5.54
N LEU A 354 -24.71 -32.28 6.02
CA LEU A 354 -25.15 -31.76 7.33
C LEU A 354 -24.26 -32.24 8.49
N SER A 355 -23.81 -33.49 8.46
CA SER A 355 -22.91 -34.05 9.48
C SER A 355 -21.55 -33.38 9.51
N GLN A 356 -21.12 -32.77 8.40
CA GLN A 356 -19.86 -32.02 8.29
C GLN A 356 -20.06 -30.52 8.59
N ILE A 357 -21.22 -29.94 8.29
CA ILE A 357 -21.54 -28.55 8.60
C ILE A 357 -21.78 -28.35 10.10
N ALA A 358 -22.46 -29.29 10.76
CA ALA A 358 -22.78 -29.21 12.19
C ALA A 358 -21.57 -28.92 13.10
N PRO A 359 -20.41 -29.61 12.99
CA PRO A 359 -19.24 -29.29 13.80
C PRO A 359 -18.69 -27.89 13.49
N LEU A 360 -18.69 -27.44 12.22
CA LEU A 360 -18.23 -26.08 11.86
C LEU A 360 -19.06 -24.99 12.55
N VAL A 361 -20.38 -25.16 12.58
CA VAL A 361 -21.29 -24.26 13.30
C VAL A 361 -21.00 -24.30 14.80
N SER A 362 -20.84 -25.51 15.37
CA SER A 362 -20.56 -25.67 16.79
C SER A 362 -19.23 -25.03 17.20
N ASP A 363 -18.20 -25.16 16.37
CA ASP A 363 -16.88 -24.59 16.65
C ASP A 363 -16.94 -23.07 16.66
N LYS A 364 -17.67 -22.46 15.72
CA LYS A 364 -17.86 -21.00 15.68
C LYS A 364 -18.61 -20.47 16.90
N ILE A 365 -19.57 -21.23 17.42
CA ILE A 365 -20.30 -20.85 18.64
C ILE A 365 -19.40 -20.90 19.89
N LYS A 366 -18.33 -21.72 19.90
CA LYS A 366 -17.44 -21.88 21.06
C LYS A 366 -16.29 -20.87 21.11
N THR A 367 -15.83 -20.41 19.96
CA THR A 367 -14.68 -19.48 19.85
C THR A 367 -15.02 -18.02 20.14
N ASP A 368 -16.31 -17.67 20.15
CA ASP A 368 -16.84 -16.32 20.38
C ASP A 368 -17.64 -16.24 21.69
#